data_AF-A0A438IYT2-F1
#
_entry.id   AF-A0A438IYT2-F1
#
_cell.length_a   1.000
_cell.length_b   1.000
_cell.length_c   1.000
_cell.angle_alpha   90.00
_cell.angle_beta   90.00
_cell.angle_gamma   90.00
#
_symmetry.space_group_name_H-M   'P 1'
#
loop_
_entity.id
_entity.type
_entity.pdbx_description
1 polymer ?
#
loop_
_entity_poly.entity_id
_entity_poly.type
_entity_poly.pdbx_seq_one_letter_code
_entity_poly.pdbx_strand_id
1 'polypeptide(L)'
;MKEGEKVNEYFAKALTIANKMKAHEERMGQNVIVEKILRSMTPRLDYVVYSIEESNNVDMMTTDELQSSLLVHEQRMNCHSGNEGMNNL
;
A
#
# COMPACT_ATOMS: atom_id res chain seq x y z
N MET A 1 -1.25 6.73 4.70
CA MET A 1 0.05 7.04 4.08
C MET A 1 0.17 8.56 3.96
N LYS A 2 1.33 9.12 4.29
CA LYS A 2 1.62 10.55 4.14
C LYS A 2 2.12 10.84 2.72
N GLU A 3 2.00 12.08 2.27
CA GLU A 3 2.60 12.51 1.01
C GLU A 3 4.13 12.32 1.04
N GLY A 4 4.69 11.75 -0.04
CA GLY A 4 6.13 11.46 -0.15
C GLY A 4 6.64 10.27 0.66
N GLU A 5 5.82 9.68 1.53
CA GLU A 5 6.16 8.44 2.25
C GLU A 5 6.25 7.26 1.29
N LYS A 6 7.23 6.37 1.47
CA LYS A 6 7.34 5.16 0.63
C LYS A 6 6.41 4.05 1.11
N VAL A 7 5.95 3.20 0.20
CA VAL A 7 5.08 2.05 0.53
C VAL A 7 5.68 1.19 1.65
N ASN A 8 6.96 0.83 1.58
CA ASN A 8 7.61 0.01 2.61
C ASN A 8 7.66 0.69 4.00
N GLU A 9 7.92 2.00 4.04
CA GLU A 9 7.97 2.76 5.29
C GLU A 9 6.58 2.84 5.93
N TYR A 10 5.56 3.03 5.09
CA TYR A 10 4.17 3.03 5.51
C TYR A 10 3.75 1.67 6.07
N PHE A 11 4.02 0.57 5.36
CA PHE A 11 3.67 -0.79 5.78
C PHE A 11 4.34 -1.17 7.11
N ALA A 12 5.62 -0.84 7.29
CA ALA A 12 6.31 -1.08 8.55
C ALA A 12 5.60 -0.42 9.74
N LYS A 13 5.12 0.83 9.57
CA LYS A 13 4.35 1.55 10.60
C LYS A 13 2.96 0.96 10.81
N ALA A 14 2.23 0.69 9.74
CA ALA A 14 0.88 0.12 9.80
C ALA A 14 0.87 -1.25 10.52
N LEU A 15 1.80 -2.14 10.16
CA LEU A 15 1.92 -3.46 10.79
C LEU A 15 2.40 -3.38 12.23
N THR A 16 3.28 -2.43 12.57
CA THR A 16 3.65 -2.18 13.98
C THR A 16 2.44 -1.80 14.83
N ILE A 17 1.55 -0.96 14.29
CA ILE A 17 0.31 -0.55 14.98
C ILE A 17 -0.64 -1.75 15.10
N ALA A 18 -0.88 -2.48 14.00
CA ALA A 18 -1.76 -3.64 14.00
C ALA A 18 -1.30 -4.73 14.99
N ASN A 19 0.01 -4.97 15.06
CA ASN A 19 0.59 -5.91 16.02
C ASN A 19 0.40 -5.47 17.48
N LYS A 20 0.50 -4.17 17.77
CA LYS A 20 0.18 -3.63 19.10
C LYS A 20 -1.29 -3.82 19.46
N MET A 21 -2.22 -3.56 18.53
CA MET A 21 -3.65 -3.73 18.76
C MET A 21 -4.02 -5.20 19.03
N LYS A 22 -3.40 -6.13 18.29
CA LYS A 22 -3.56 -7.58 18.52
C LYS A 22 -3.09 -8.03 19.91
N ALA A 23 -2.08 -7.37 20.48
CA ALA A 23 -1.60 -7.65 21.84
C ALA A 23 -2.59 -7.18 22.93
N HIS A 24 -3.53 -6.29 22.60
CA HIS A 24 -4.57 -5.78 23.49
C HIS A 24 -5.92 -6.51 23.35
N GLU A 25 -5.92 -7.74 22.83
CA GLU A 25 -7.12 -8.59 22.60
C GLU A 25 -8.13 -8.05 21.57
N GLU A 26 -7.88 -6.89 20.96
CA GLU A 26 -8.57 -6.47 19.74
C GLU A 26 -8.07 -7.35 18.58
N ARG A 27 -8.78 -8.44 18.30
CA ARG A 27 -8.54 -9.27 17.11
C ARG A 27 -8.83 -8.45 15.84
N MET A 28 -7.84 -7.73 15.34
CA MET A 28 -7.85 -7.25 13.97
C MET A 28 -7.53 -8.41 13.02
N GLY A 29 -8.51 -8.80 12.21
CA GLY A 29 -8.34 -9.73 11.11
C GLY A 29 -7.44 -9.14 10.01
N GLN A 30 -6.83 -10.01 9.20
CA GLN A 30 -6.01 -9.60 8.06
C GLN A 30 -6.80 -8.74 7.07
N ASN A 31 -8.04 -9.11 6.77
CA ASN A 31 -8.95 -8.34 5.92
C ASN A 31 -9.14 -6.90 6.42
N VAL A 32 -9.36 -6.71 7.72
CA VAL A 32 -9.52 -5.38 8.33
C VAL A 32 -8.25 -4.53 8.15
N ILE A 33 -7.07 -5.14 8.24
CA ILE A 33 -5.79 -4.44 8.04
C ILE A 33 -5.65 -4.04 6.56
N VAL A 34 -5.92 -4.97 5.64
CA VAL A 34 -5.88 -4.75 4.19
C VAL A 34 -6.83 -3.62 3.78
N GLU A 35 -8.09 -3.64 4.21
CA GLU A 35 -9.06 -2.57 3.92
C GLU A 35 -8.61 -1.20 4.44
N LYS A 36 -8.08 -1.16 5.67
CA LYS A 36 -7.57 0.08 6.26
C LYS A 36 -6.38 0.62 5.47
N ILE A 37 -5.50 -0.26 5.01
CA ILE A 37 -4.35 0.13 4.17
C ILE A 37 -4.85 0.71 2.85
N LEU A 38 -5.73 0.00 2.12
CA LEU A 38 -6.29 0.48 0.85
C LEU A 38 -6.96 1.86 1.00
N ARG A 39 -7.82 2.03 2.01
CA ARG A 39 -8.51 3.30 2.29
C ARG A 39 -7.59 4.47 2.67
N SER A 40 -6.38 4.18 3.13
CA SER A 40 -5.43 5.19 3.61
C SER A 40 -4.25 5.43 2.67
N MET A 41 -4.28 4.82 1.47
CA MET A 41 -3.34 5.13 0.40
C MET A 41 -3.45 6.60 -0.03
N THR A 42 -2.35 7.12 -0.57
CA THR A 42 -2.36 8.48 -1.16
C THR A 42 -2.99 8.44 -2.56
N PRO A 43 -3.55 9.57 -3.04
CA PRO A 43 -4.16 9.64 -4.37
C PRO A 43 -3.26 9.19 -5.53
N ARG A 44 -1.94 9.28 -5.34
CA ARG A 44 -0.93 8.82 -6.30
C ARG A 44 -1.05 7.32 -6.62
N LEU A 45 -1.58 6.52 -5.71
CA LEU A 45 -1.77 5.07 -5.86
C LEU A 45 -3.23 4.68 -6.12
N ASP A 46 -4.16 5.65 -6.29
CA ASP A 46 -5.60 5.36 -6.45
C ASP A 46 -5.88 4.38 -7.58
N TYR A 47 -5.23 4.54 -8.73
CA TYR A 47 -5.39 3.61 -9.86
C TYR A 47 -5.07 2.15 -9.46
N VAL A 48 -4.04 1.96 -8.63
CA VAL A 48 -3.63 0.63 -8.15
C VAL A 48 -4.65 0.11 -7.16
N VAL A 49 -5.14 0.96 -6.25
CA VAL A 49 -6.20 0.63 -5.29
C VAL A 49 -7.45 0.15 -6.02
N TYR A 50 -7.96 0.94 -6.97
CA TYR A 50 -9.14 0.56 -7.76
C TYR A 50 -8.94 -0.76 -8.51
N SER A 51 -7.76 -0.94 -9.14
CA SER A 51 -7.44 -2.17 -9.84
C SER A 51 -7.44 -3.38 -8.90
N ILE A 52 -6.91 -3.22 -7.68
CA ILE A 52 -6.90 -4.31 -6.68
C ILE A 52 -8.32 -4.66 -6.24
N GLU A 53 -9.14 -3.65 -5.92
CA GLU A 53 -10.53 -3.82 -5.48
C GLU A 53 -11.41 -4.45 -6.56
N GLU A 54 -11.18 -4.13 -7.83
CA GLU A 54 -11.93 -4.70 -8.95
C GLU A 54 -11.51 -6.14 -9.29
N SER A 55 -10.22 -6.46 -9.17
CA SER A 55 -9.66 -7.73 -9.67
C SER A 55 -9.40 -8.80 -8.61
N ASN A 56 -9.43 -8.47 -7.31
CA ASN A 56 -9.08 -9.40 -6.23
C ASN A 56 -10.17 -9.50 -5.17
N ASN A 57 -10.23 -10.65 -4.50
CA ASN A 57 -11.03 -10.78 -3.29
C ASN A 57 -10.28 -10.20 -2.09
N VAL A 58 -10.58 -8.94 -1.75
CA VAL A 58 -9.95 -8.19 -0.66
C VAL A 58 -10.11 -8.88 0.70
N ASP A 59 -11.22 -9.61 0.92
CA ASP A 59 -11.46 -10.34 2.18
C ASP A 59 -10.48 -11.51 2.41
N MET A 60 -9.95 -12.07 1.31
CA MET A 60 -9.03 -13.20 1.35
C MET A 60 -7.57 -12.79 1.15
N MET A 61 -7.33 -11.53 0.79
CA MET A 61 -6.00 -11.01 0.49
C MET A 61 -5.17 -10.89 1.78
N THR A 62 -3.90 -11.23 1.69
CA THR A 62 -2.93 -11.07 2.78
C THR A 62 -2.25 -9.70 2.71
N THR A 63 -1.69 -9.24 3.84
CA THR A 63 -0.90 -7.99 3.86
C THR A 63 0.33 -8.06 2.95
N ASP A 64 0.93 -9.24 2.79
CA ASP A 64 2.13 -9.44 1.98
C ASP A 64 1.83 -9.34 0.48
N GLU A 65 0.73 -9.94 0.03
CA GLU A 65 0.24 -9.80 -1.34
C GLU A 65 -0.06 -8.33 -1.68
N LEU A 66 -0.75 -7.64 -0.77
CA LEU A 66 -1.07 -6.22 -0.93
C LEU A 66 0.21 -5.36 -1.01
N GLN A 67 1.17 -5.60 -0.11
CA GLN A 67 2.43 -4.88 -0.08
C GLN A 67 3.22 -5.09 -1.37
N SER A 68 3.29 -6.33 -1.86
CA SER A 68 4.00 -6.68 -3.10
C SER A 68 3.41 -5.95 -4.31
N SER A 69 2.08 -5.94 -4.43
CA SER A 69 1.38 -5.23 -5.52
C SER A 69 1.69 -3.74 -5.51
N LEU A 70 1.51 -3.08 -4.36
CA LEU A 70 1.76 -1.65 -4.22
C LEU A 70 3.23 -1.28 -4.47
N LEU A 71 4.17 -2.11 -4.01
CA LEU A 71 5.61 -1.88 -4.20
C LEU A 71 6.00 -1.89 -5.68
N VAL A 72 5.53 -2.88 -6.44
CA VAL A 72 5.84 -2.99 -7.89
C VAL A 72 5.33 -1.76 -8.63
N HIS A 73 4.13 -1.28 -8.28
CA HIS A 73 3.57 -0.08 -8.89
C HIS A 73 4.29 1.21 -8.48
N GLU A 74 4.65 1.38 -7.20
CA GLU A 74 5.45 2.52 -6.73
C GLU A 74 6.79 2.60 -7.47
N GLN A 75 7.48 1.47 -7.62
CA GLN A 75 8.75 1.38 -8.37
C GLN A 75 8.57 1.77 -9.83
N ARG A 76 7.53 1.24 -10.50
CA ARG A 76 7.24 1.59 -11.90
C ARG A 76 6.95 3.07 -12.06
N MET A 77 6.14 3.67 -11.19
CA MET A 77 5.84 5.10 -11.24
C MET A 77 7.12 5.94 -11.07
N ASN A 78 7.98 5.58 -10.12
CA ASN A 78 9.25 6.27 -9.89
C ASN A 78 10.23 6.13 -11.07
N CYS A 79 10.27 4.97 -11.74
CA CYS A 79 11.11 4.79 -12.93
C CYS A 79 10.66 5.68 -14.10
N HIS A 80 9.35 5.86 -14.29
CA HIS A 80 8.84 6.71 -15.37
C HIS A 80 9.04 8.20 -15.09
N SER A 81 8.94 8.63 -13.82
CA SER A 81 9.24 10.01 -13.42
C SER A 81 10.74 10.37 -13.57
N GLY A 82 11.65 9.40 -13.62
CA GLY A 82 13.08 9.62 -13.82
C GLY A 82 13.49 9.92 -15.27
N ASN A 83 12.62 9.67 -16.25
CA ASN A 83 12.95 9.79 -17.67
C ASN A 83 12.47 11.10 -18.32
N GLU A 84 11.68 11.91 -17.61
CA GLU A 84 11.18 13.21 -18.11
C GLU A 84 12.16 14.36 -17.86
N GLY A 85 13.23 14.15 -17.06
CA GLY A 85 14.22 15.16 -16.71
C GLY A 85 15.48 15.22 -17.60
N MET A 86 15.66 14.28 -18.54
CA MET A 86 16.89 14.17 -19.34
C MET A 86 16.74 14.57 -20.82
N ASN A 87 15.56 14.99 -21.27
CA ASN A 87 15.34 15.37 -22.68
C ASN A 87 15.45 16.88 -22.97
N ASN A 88 16.09 17.67 -22.09
CA ASN A 88 16.30 19.11 -22.28
C ASN A 88 17.76 19.55 -22.03
N LEU A 89 18.74 18.82 -22.58
CA LEU A 89 20.13 19.29 -22.72
C LEU A 89 20.65 19.00 -24.13
#